data_AF-A0A8H2QFH9-F1
#
_entry.id   AF-A0A8H2QFH9-F1
#
_cell.length_a   1.000
_cell.length_b   1.000
_cell.length_c   1.000
_cell.angle_alpha   90.00
_cell.angle_beta   90.00
_cell.angle_gamma   90.00
#
_symmetry.space_group_name_H-M   'P 1'
#
loop_
_entity.id
_entity.type
_entity.pdbx_description
1 polymer ?
#
loop_
_entity_poly.entity_id
_entity_poly.type
_entity_poly.pdbx_seq_one_letter_code
_entity_poly.pdbx_strand_id
1 'polypeptide(L)'
;MKLKALLLPVMSLFIVACGPKLNSDAFIKSTDAYALKINKNTDLKQTLTRGALTDASGFKDIGTFTYQEKFSQDEHALFQIKNSEKTDQTLIENYYFKADNLVLITSTSPSGNIKKLYIKNGKVISRVNIGKIQEKILINKAKLFKKQFKSAH
;
A
#
# COMPACT_ATOMS: atom_id res chain seq x y z
N MET A 1 -69.47 -14.15 -4.63
CA MET A 1 -68.50 -14.87 -3.76
C MET A 1 -67.30 -15.32 -4.58
N LYS A 2 -66.10 -15.05 -4.06
CA LYS A 2 -64.77 -15.63 -4.37
C LYS A 2 -63.98 -15.10 -5.59
N LEU A 3 -62.94 -14.34 -5.23
CA LEU A 3 -61.66 -13.99 -5.88
C LEU A 3 -61.31 -14.70 -7.20
N LYS A 4 -60.76 -13.94 -8.15
CA LYS A 4 -59.63 -14.40 -8.97
C LYS A 4 -58.51 -13.36 -8.94
N ALA A 5 -57.37 -13.82 -8.43
CA ALA A 5 -56.18 -13.04 -8.14
C ALA A 5 -55.50 -12.54 -9.44
N LEU A 6 -55.09 -11.27 -9.42
CA LEU A 6 -54.25 -10.66 -10.44
C LEU A 6 -52.80 -11.08 -10.19
N LEU A 7 -52.28 -12.00 -11.00
CA LEU A 7 -50.88 -12.42 -10.99
C LEU A 7 -50.04 -11.42 -11.83
N LEU A 8 -49.30 -10.56 -11.14
CA LEU A 8 -48.22 -9.76 -11.72
C LEU A 8 -46.97 -10.65 -11.87
N PRO A 9 -46.41 -10.84 -13.07
CA PRO A 9 -45.12 -11.49 -13.20
C PRO A 9 -44.02 -10.52 -12.75
N VAL A 10 -43.49 -10.75 -11.54
CA VAL A 10 -42.23 -10.16 -11.08
C VAL A 10 -41.11 -10.79 -11.90
N MET A 11 -40.77 -10.15 -13.00
CA MET A 11 -39.64 -10.54 -13.85
C MET A 11 -38.35 -10.16 -13.13
N SER A 12 -37.86 -11.06 -12.29
CA SER A 12 -36.57 -10.98 -11.62
C SER A 12 -35.45 -11.04 -12.66
N LEU A 13 -34.91 -9.86 -13.02
CA LEU A 13 -33.64 -9.74 -13.71
C LEU A 13 -32.53 -10.31 -12.83
N PHE A 14 -32.17 -11.57 -13.05
CA PHE A 14 -30.89 -12.11 -12.60
C PHE A 14 -29.79 -11.50 -13.46
N ILE A 15 -29.34 -10.30 -13.08
CA ILE A 15 -28.08 -9.77 -13.59
C ILE A 15 -26.98 -10.60 -12.91
N VAL A 16 -26.59 -11.70 -13.54
CA VAL A 16 -25.39 -12.43 -13.18
C VAL A 16 -24.21 -11.54 -13.60
N ALA A 17 -23.88 -10.58 -12.74
CA ALA A 17 -22.69 -9.75 -12.88
C ALA A 17 -21.46 -10.61 -12.58
N CYS A 18 -21.11 -11.51 -13.50
CA CYS A 18 -19.78 -12.07 -13.59
C CYS A 18 -18.86 -10.93 -14.06
N GLY A 19 -18.41 -10.12 -13.10
CA GLY A 19 -17.43 -9.05 -13.37
C GLY A 19 -16.18 -9.64 -14.04
N PRO A 20 -15.51 -8.88 -14.93
CA PRO A 20 -14.35 -9.38 -15.66
C PRO A 20 -13.31 -9.91 -14.70
N LYS A 21 -12.81 -11.12 -14.99
CA LYS A 21 -11.77 -11.81 -14.20
C LYS A 21 -10.57 -10.85 -14.09
N LEU A 22 -10.22 -10.48 -12.86
CA LEU A 22 -9.07 -9.62 -12.58
C LEU A 22 -7.81 -10.25 -13.19
N ASN A 23 -7.25 -9.63 -14.23
CA ASN A 23 -5.92 -10.00 -14.74
C ASN A 23 -4.86 -9.46 -13.78
N SER A 24 -4.58 -10.24 -12.72
CA SER A 24 -3.61 -9.92 -11.68
C SER A 24 -2.21 -9.73 -12.23
N ASP A 25 -1.84 -10.50 -13.25
CA ASP A 25 -0.46 -10.59 -13.72
C ASP A 25 -0.04 -9.35 -14.51
N ALA A 26 -0.92 -8.85 -15.37
CA ALA A 26 -0.72 -7.58 -16.07
C ALA A 26 -0.62 -6.40 -15.08
N PHE A 27 -1.44 -6.41 -14.03
CA PHE A 27 -1.36 -5.39 -12.98
C PHE A 27 -0.04 -5.50 -12.19
N ILE A 28 0.35 -6.69 -11.78
CA ILE A 28 1.61 -6.95 -11.05
C ILE A 28 2.81 -6.44 -11.87
N LYS A 29 2.90 -6.84 -13.14
CA LYS A 29 4.00 -6.45 -14.04
C LYS A 29 4.06 -4.93 -14.24
N SER A 30 2.92 -4.29 -14.48
CA SER A 30 2.87 -2.82 -14.64
C SER A 30 3.20 -2.08 -13.35
N THR A 31 2.83 -2.64 -12.19
CA THR A 31 3.16 -2.06 -10.87
C THR A 31 4.64 -2.19 -10.55
N ASP A 32 5.27 -3.33 -10.87
CA ASP A 32 6.72 -3.49 -10.72
C ASP A 32 7.50 -2.55 -11.65
N ALA A 33 7.07 -2.41 -12.92
CA ALA A 33 7.66 -1.45 -13.85
C ALA A 33 7.52 0.01 -13.35
N TYR A 34 6.36 0.34 -12.79
CA TYR A 34 6.12 1.63 -12.15
C TYR A 34 7.08 1.88 -10.98
N ALA A 35 7.22 0.92 -10.06
CA ALA A 35 8.13 1.03 -8.93
C ALA A 35 9.58 1.23 -9.37
N LEU A 36 10.03 0.53 -10.41
CA LEU A 36 11.35 0.72 -11.02
C LEU A 36 11.53 2.12 -11.59
N LYS A 37 10.51 2.68 -12.27
CA LYS A 37 10.54 4.05 -12.79
C LYS A 37 10.69 5.06 -11.64
N ILE A 38 9.90 4.93 -10.57
CA ILE A 38 9.98 5.84 -9.41
C ILE A 38 11.33 5.74 -8.68
N ASN A 39 11.88 4.53 -8.56
CA ASN A 39 13.20 4.33 -7.94
C ASN A 39 14.31 5.07 -8.72
N LYS A 40 14.25 5.06 -10.05
CA LYS A 40 15.23 5.69 -10.94
C LYS A 40 14.98 7.18 -11.21
N ASN A 41 13.82 7.71 -10.85
CA ASN A 41 13.46 9.09 -11.11
C ASN A 41 14.20 10.03 -10.13
N THR A 42 15.12 10.82 -10.67
CA THR A 42 15.92 11.83 -9.96
C THR A 42 15.25 13.20 -9.88
N ASP A 43 14.20 13.43 -10.65
CA ASP A 43 13.51 14.72 -10.76
C ASP A 43 12.48 14.91 -9.63
N LEU A 44 12.14 13.83 -8.91
CA LEU A 44 11.24 13.89 -7.76
C LEU A 44 11.93 14.55 -6.57
N LYS A 45 11.20 15.43 -5.87
CA LYS A 45 11.64 16.00 -4.61
C LYS A 45 11.75 14.92 -3.55
N GLN A 46 12.69 15.12 -2.62
CA GLN A 46 12.97 14.19 -1.55
C GLN A 46 13.06 14.95 -0.23
N THR A 47 12.33 14.46 0.76
CA THR A 47 12.43 14.86 2.16
C THR A 47 12.93 13.65 2.94
N LEU A 48 13.72 13.91 3.97
CA LEU A 48 14.32 12.88 4.82
C LEU A 48 14.04 13.20 6.28
N THR A 49 13.40 12.28 6.97
CA THR A 49 13.14 12.36 8.40
C THR A 49 13.89 11.23 9.10
N ARG A 50 14.51 11.55 10.24
CA ARG A 50 15.22 10.61 11.10
C ARG A 50 14.72 10.71 12.52
N GLY A 51 14.76 9.62 13.25
CA GLY A 51 14.39 9.62 14.67
C GLY A 51 14.78 8.34 15.39
N ALA A 52 14.50 8.30 16.69
CA ALA A 52 14.67 7.13 17.52
C ALA A 52 13.43 6.22 17.45
N LEU A 53 13.66 4.91 17.54
CA LEU A 53 12.63 3.94 17.87
C LEU A 53 12.70 3.73 19.38
N THR A 54 11.58 3.90 20.07
CA THR A 54 11.49 3.68 21.51
C THR A 54 10.76 2.38 21.83
N ASP A 55 11.00 1.87 23.04
CA ASP A 55 10.21 0.79 23.61
C ASP A 55 8.74 1.21 23.77
N ALA A 56 7.86 0.26 24.09
CA ALA A 56 6.42 0.54 24.21
C ALA A 56 6.09 1.58 25.30
N SER A 57 6.99 1.77 26.27
CA SER A 57 6.86 2.77 27.33
C SER A 57 7.32 4.17 26.91
N GLY A 58 8.09 4.27 25.82
CA GLY A 58 8.65 5.52 25.31
C GLY A 58 9.90 6.00 26.04
N PHE A 59 10.43 5.23 27.00
CA PHE A 59 11.54 5.65 27.86
C PHE A 59 12.91 5.16 27.40
N LYS A 60 12.96 4.10 26.58
CA LYS A 60 14.23 3.51 26.13
C LYS A 60 14.34 3.54 24.62
N ASP A 61 15.44 4.07 24.12
CA ASP A 61 15.82 3.94 22.72
C ASP A 61 16.21 2.49 22.42
N ILE A 62 15.49 1.87 21.49
CA ILE A 62 15.71 0.50 21.04
C ILE A 62 16.23 0.45 19.59
N GLY A 63 16.37 1.60 18.95
CA GLY A 63 16.83 1.68 17.57
C GLY A 63 16.65 3.06 16.96
N THR A 64 16.80 3.13 15.65
CA THR A 64 16.56 4.33 14.86
C THR A 64 15.67 4.04 13.67
N PHE A 65 14.98 5.05 13.19
CA PHE A 65 14.34 5.00 11.89
C PHE A 65 14.83 6.14 11.01
N THR A 66 14.80 5.88 9.72
CA THR A 66 14.92 6.90 8.69
C THR A 66 13.82 6.63 7.69
N TYR A 67 12.99 7.63 7.42
CA TYR A 67 12.05 7.52 6.32
C TYR A 67 12.21 8.70 5.34
N GLN A 68 12.06 8.38 4.07
CA GLN A 68 12.27 9.29 2.95
C GLN A 68 11.03 9.31 2.08
N GLU A 69 10.56 10.50 1.71
CA GLU A 69 9.40 10.68 0.83
C GLU A 69 9.91 11.09 -0.55
N LYS A 70 9.22 10.64 -1.62
CA LYS A 70 9.39 11.13 -2.97
C LYS A 70 8.07 11.67 -3.51
N PHE A 71 8.03 12.92 -3.92
CA PHE A 71 6.82 13.61 -4.38
C PHE A 71 7.09 14.59 -5.53
N SER A 72 6.05 14.99 -6.27
CA SER A 72 6.16 16.04 -7.30
C SER A 72 6.28 17.42 -6.67
N GLN A 73 7.10 18.30 -7.25
CA GLN A 73 7.23 19.67 -6.78
C GLN A 73 5.93 20.48 -6.92
N ASP A 74 5.19 20.30 -8.01
CA ASP A 74 4.09 21.21 -8.37
C ASP A 74 2.76 20.83 -7.74
N GLU A 75 2.45 19.53 -7.67
CA GLU A 75 1.15 19.02 -7.21
C GLU A 75 1.21 18.33 -5.84
N HIS A 76 2.39 18.30 -5.20
CA HIS A 76 2.66 17.50 -3.99
C HIS A 76 2.14 16.05 -4.08
N ALA A 77 2.09 15.48 -5.28
CA ALA A 77 1.67 14.10 -5.49
C ALA A 77 2.73 13.15 -4.91
N LEU A 78 2.34 12.35 -3.91
CA LEU A 78 3.20 11.35 -3.29
C LEU A 78 3.40 10.14 -4.22
N PHE A 79 4.64 9.74 -4.45
CA PHE A 79 5.01 8.59 -5.28
C PHE A 79 5.60 7.43 -4.47
N GLN A 80 6.44 7.73 -3.49
CA GLN A 80 7.11 6.71 -2.69
C GLN A 80 7.34 7.21 -1.26
N ILE A 81 7.20 6.30 -0.30
CA ILE A 81 7.78 6.44 1.02
C ILE A 81 8.70 5.24 1.24
N LYS A 82 9.97 5.50 1.55
CA LYS A 82 10.95 4.48 1.93
C LYS A 82 11.19 4.60 3.42
N ASN A 83 10.87 3.57 4.18
CA ASN A 83 11.11 3.47 5.62
C ASN A 83 12.27 2.49 5.87
N SER A 84 13.18 2.86 6.75
CA SER A 84 14.31 2.03 7.19
C SER A 84 14.37 2.06 8.70
N GLU A 85 14.06 0.94 9.34
CA GLU A 85 14.10 0.77 10.79
C GLU A 85 15.33 -0.08 11.13
N LYS A 86 16.15 0.40 12.06
CA LYS A 86 17.35 -0.28 12.54
C LYS A 86 17.23 -0.49 14.05
N THR A 87 17.08 -1.75 14.44
CA THR A 87 17.22 -2.24 15.82
C THR A 87 18.44 -3.19 15.83
N ASP A 88 18.32 -4.40 16.38
CA ASP A 88 19.27 -5.50 16.17
C ASP A 88 19.31 -5.95 14.70
N GLN A 89 18.26 -5.63 13.95
CA GLN A 89 18.11 -5.93 12.53
C GLN A 89 17.72 -4.67 11.76
N THR A 90 18.10 -4.64 10.47
CA THR A 90 17.64 -3.59 9.55
C THR A 90 16.47 -4.10 8.73
N LEU A 91 15.34 -3.39 8.83
CA LEU A 91 14.13 -3.61 8.05
C LEU A 91 13.97 -2.45 7.08
N ILE A 92 13.86 -2.74 5.79
CA ILE A 92 13.60 -1.72 4.76
C ILE A 92 12.24 -1.99 4.14
N GLU A 93 11.38 -0.98 4.12
CA GLU A 93 10.05 -1.03 3.55
C GLU A 93 9.91 0.10 2.51
N ASN A 94 9.32 -0.19 1.36
CA ASN A 94 8.97 0.82 0.38
C ASN A 94 7.46 0.77 0.12
N TYR A 95 6.83 1.92 0.17
CA TYR A 95 5.41 2.13 -0.04
C TYR A 95 5.23 2.97 -1.30
N TYR A 96 4.65 2.40 -2.34
CA TYR A 96 4.47 3.06 -3.63
C TYR A 96 3.03 3.52 -3.82
N PHE A 97 2.88 4.77 -4.20
CA PHE A 97 1.60 5.43 -4.40
C PHE A 97 1.45 5.84 -5.86
N LYS A 98 0.25 5.71 -6.43
CA LYS A 98 -0.08 6.16 -7.78
C LYS A 98 -1.46 6.82 -7.75
N ALA A 99 -1.56 8.07 -8.20
CA ALA A 99 -2.80 8.87 -8.12
C ALA A 99 -3.40 8.81 -6.71
N ASP A 100 -2.61 9.15 -5.69
CA ASP A 100 -2.95 9.08 -4.25
C ASP A 100 -3.29 7.67 -3.71
N ASN A 101 -3.23 6.60 -4.51
CA ASN A 101 -3.57 5.25 -4.08
C ASN A 101 -2.33 4.41 -3.82
N LEU A 102 -2.31 3.68 -2.69
CA LEU A 102 -1.26 2.69 -2.41
C LEU A 102 -1.39 1.52 -3.39
N VAL A 103 -0.32 1.21 -4.13
CA VAL A 103 -0.34 0.17 -5.18
C VAL A 103 0.63 -0.99 -4.91
N LEU A 104 1.72 -0.73 -4.20
CA LEU A 104 2.73 -1.75 -3.87
C LEU A 104 3.37 -1.43 -2.53
N ILE A 105 3.59 -2.48 -1.74
CA ILE A 105 4.53 -2.46 -0.62
C ILE A 105 5.61 -3.49 -0.91
N THR A 106 6.87 -3.10 -0.78
CA THR A 106 7.99 -4.05 -0.70
C THR A 106 8.60 -3.99 0.68
N SER A 107 9.03 -5.14 1.20
CA SER A 107 9.75 -5.20 2.47
C SER A 107 10.89 -6.19 2.35
N THR A 108 12.07 -5.76 2.78
CA THR A 108 13.28 -6.57 2.81
C THR A 108 13.73 -6.68 4.27
N SER A 109 13.84 -7.92 4.74
CA SER A 109 14.40 -8.26 6.04
C SER A 109 15.84 -8.75 5.87
N PRO A 110 16.65 -8.86 6.95
CA PRO A 110 18.04 -9.32 6.86
C PRO A 110 18.20 -10.70 6.21
N SER A 111 17.17 -11.54 6.25
CA SER A 111 17.14 -12.84 5.55
C SER A 111 17.22 -12.76 4.03
N GLY A 112 17.18 -11.56 3.43
CA GLY A 112 17.22 -11.34 1.99
C GLY A 112 15.90 -11.65 1.28
N ASN A 113 14.93 -12.27 1.95
CA ASN A 113 13.63 -12.58 1.39
C ASN A 113 12.85 -11.30 1.07
N ILE A 114 12.64 -11.06 -0.22
CA ILE A 114 11.81 -9.96 -0.70
C ILE A 114 10.35 -10.32 -0.44
N LYS A 115 9.67 -9.44 0.28
CA LYS A 115 8.24 -9.50 0.55
C LYS A 115 7.53 -8.46 -0.30
N LYS A 116 6.41 -8.83 -0.92
CA LYS A 116 5.61 -7.90 -1.74
C LYS A 116 4.12 -7.99 -1.43
N LEU A 117 3.47 -6.85 -1.41
CA LEU A 117 2.02 -6.71 -1.28
C LEU A 117 1.48 -5.84 -2.41
N TYR A 118 0.70 -6.42 -3.31
CA TYR A 118 0.09 -5.71 -4.44
C TYR A 118 -1.34 -5.31 -4.10
N ILE A 119 -1.66 -4.03 -4.29
CA ILE A 119 -2.92 -3.44 -3.85
C ILE A 119 -3.56 -2.73 -5.04
N LYS A 120 -4.85 -2.99 -5.27
CA LYS A 120 -5.64 -2.34 -6.30
C LYS A 120 -6.96 -1.87 -5.69
N ASN A 121 -7.28 -0.59 -5.83
CA ASN A 121 -8.51 0.02 -5.32
C ASN A 121 -8.74 -0.31 -3.82
N GLY A 122 -7.68 -0.19 -3.02
CA GLY A 122 -7.71 -0.48 -1.59
C GLY A 122 -7.80 -1.96 -1.20
N LYS A 123 -7.85 -2.89 -2.15
CA LYS A 123 -7.90 -4.34 -1.91
C LYS A 123 -6.56 -4.99 -2.23
N VAL A 124 -6.10 -5.90 -1.37
CA VAL A 124 -4.92 -6.72 -1.65
C VAL A 124 -5.28 -7.76 -2.71
N ILE A 125 -4.56 -7.73 -3.83
CA ILE A 125 -4.77 -8.66 -4.94
C ILE A 125 -3.73 -9.79 -4.99
N SER A 126 -2.54 -9.58 -4.40
CA SER A 126 -1.46 -10.57 -4.39
C SER A 126 -0.49 -10.31 -3.24
N ARG A 127 0.11 -11.41 -2.76
CA ARG A 127 1.06 -11.46 -1.64
C ARG A 127 2.22 -12.33 -2.05
N VAL A 128 3.43 -11.89 -1.74
CA VAL A 128 4.66 -12.67 -1.86
C VAL A 128 5.32 -12.67 -0.50
N ASN A 129 5.41 -13.83 0.15
CA ASN A 129 6.09 -14.02 1.45
C ASN A 129 5.55 -13.12 2.58
N ILE A 130 4.25 -12.80 2.57
CA ILE A 130 3.58 -11.96 3.58
C ILE A 130 2.38 -12.69 4.17
N GLY A 131 2.36 -12.86 5.50
CA GLY A 131 1.20 -13.32 6.25
C GLY A 131 0.22 -12.19 6.60
N LYS A 132 -1.02 -12.55 6.96
CA LYS A 132 -2.12 -11.60 7.21
C LYS A 132 -1.83 -10.55 8.31
N ILE A 133 -1.12 -10.94 9.36
CA ILE A 133 -0.76 -10.02 10.45
C ILE A 133 0.19 -8.95 9.93
N GLN A 134 1.25 -9.37 9.23
CA GLN A 134 2.25 -8.46 8.66
C GLN A 134 1.62 -7.54 7.60
N GLU A 135 0.71 -8.05 6.76
CA GLU A 135 -0.07 -7.24 5.84
C GLU A 135 -0.82 -6.10 6.56
N LYS A 136 -1.55 -6.40 7.64
CA LYS A 136 -2.30 -5.39 8.39
C LYS A 136 -1.38 -4.31 8.95
N ILE A 137 -0.22 -4.71 9.48
CA ILE A 137 0.80 -3.78 9.99
C ILE A 137 1.30 -2.87 8.87
N LEU A 138 1.71 -3.44 7.73
CA LEU A 138 2.24 -2.68 6.59
C LEU A 138 1.21 -1.71 6.02
N ILE A 139 -0.04 -2.13 5.86
CA ILE A 139 -1.12 -1.25 5.38
C ILE A 139 -1.38 -0.11 6.36
N ASN A 140 -1.34 -0.38 7.68
CA ASN A 140 -1.53 0.67 8.68
C ASN A 140 -0.36 1.65 8.70
N LYS A 141 0.89 1.18 8.61
CA LYS A 141 2.07 2.05 8.45
C LYS A 141 1.92 2.95 7.22
N ALA A 142 1.53 2.38 6.06
CA ALA A 142 1.32 3.15 4.84
C ALA A 142 0.27 4.27 5.01
N LYS A 143 -0.82 4.01 5.73
CA LYS A 143 -1.84 5.02 6.06
C LYS A 143 -1.30 6.12 6.96
N LEU A 144 -0.52 5.76 7.98
CA LEU A 144 0.10 6.72 8.90
C LEU A 144 1.07 7.63 8.16
N PHE A 145 1.98 7.06 7.38
CA PHE A 145 2.93 7.84 6.58
C PHE A 145 2.23 8.76 5.58
N LYS A 146 1.20 8.25 4.88
CA LYS A 146 0.40 9.08 3.97
C LYS A 146 -0.30 10.23 4.70
N LYS A 147 -0.83 9.99 5.90
CA LYS A 147 -1.46 11.04 6.73
C LYS A 147 -0.44 12.10 7.15
N GLN A 148 0.76 11.68 7.58
CA GLN A 148 1.85 12.58 7.95
C GLN A 148 2.28 13.46 6.77
N PHE A 149 2.50 12.86 5.60
CA PHE A 149 2.82 13.59 4.37
C PHE A 149 1.78 14.68 4.06
N LYS A 150 0.48 14.33 4.07
CA LYS A 150 -0.63 15.29 3.85
C LYS A 150 -0.78 16.37 4.92
N SER A 151 -0.12 16.20 6.07
CA SER A 151 -0.15 17.21 7.14
C SER A 151 1.05 18.16 7.05
N ALA A 152 2.13 17.74 6.39
CA ALA A 152 3.37 18.49 6.24
C ALA A 152 3.45 19.29 4.93
N HIS A 153 2.58 18.97 3.97
CA HIS A 153 2.46 19.58 2.65
C HIS A 153 1.01 19.91 2.37
#